data_AF-A0AAV0HBT8-F1
#
_entry.id   AF-A0AAV0HBT8-F1
#
_cell.length_a   1.000
_cell.length_b   1.000
_cell.length_c   1.000
_cell.angle_alpha   90.00
_cell.angle_beta   90.00
_cell.angle_gamma   90.00
#
_symmetry.space_group_name_H-M   'P 1'
#
loop_
_entity.id
_entity.type
_entity.pdbx_description
1 polymer ?
#
loop_
_entity_poly.entity_id
_entity_poly.type
_entity_poly.pdbx_seq_one_letter_code
_entity_poly.pdbx_strand_id
1 'polypeptide(L)'
;MTHRNAFEAVEHTLCDIMGVPLNGPQYKPFANMRIAGSLPNERQQLHGYTFSEWVLALGNGQLKTEAFKEDSPADWIQIPELFLIQHEGNHIEAIAENIYESFDTNYRRPAYLKNRAIVAPRNATVSQINDYTMQRVPGDSKTYYISDSLLQSTDTSSTFDECYPTEFLNTLTFNGVPNHEVTLKKNTPVMLLRNLNPALGLCNGTRIMITVLGDNFIKGNILGGSYDTDEVIIPRIVLNVENSKWPFILKRRQFPVRTCYAMTINKSQGHTLDKVGIYLPEPVFSHGQLYVGVSRVRSATGLRMLIENPAEIPNNYTRNIVFAEAFSDILTG
;
A
#
# COMPACT_ATOMS: atom_id res chain seq x y z
N MET A 1 18.40 0.32 15.73
CA MET A 1 19.55 1.06 15.15
C MET A 1 19.51 1.08 13.63
N THR A 2 19.35 -0.05 12.94
CA THR A 2 19.28 -0.13 11.46
C THR A 2 18.10 0.63 10.82
N HIS A 3 16.98 0.80 11.51
CA HIS A 3 15.87 1.61 11.02
C HIS A 3 16.11 3.12 11.12
N ARG A 4 16.94 3.59 12.08
CA ARG A 4 17.22 5.03 12.27
C ARG A 4 18.06 5.56 11.10
N ASN A 5 19.11 4.83 10.75
CA ASN A 5 20.03 5.18 9.66
C ASN A 5 19.36 5.15 8.26
N ALA A 6 18.33 4.31 8.07
CA ALA A 6 17.59 4.24 6.81
C ALA A 6 16.63 5.43 6.63
N PHE A 7 16.10 5.98 7.72
CA PHE A 7 15.27 7.19 7.70
C PHE A 7 16.13 8.45 7.55
N GLU A 8 17.25 8.55 8.27
CA GLU A 8 18.21 9.65 8.15
C GLU A 8 18.79 9.76 6.72
N ALA A 9 19.07 8.63 6.06
CA ALA A 9 19.56 8.63 4.68
C ALA A 9 18.53 9.15 3.67
N VAL A 10 17.24 8.88 3.89
CA VAL A 10 16.16 9.36 3.01
C VAL A 10 15.92 10.86 3.21
N GLU A 11 16.00 11.35 4.45
CA GLU A 11 15.86 12.78 4.78
C GLU A 11 17.05 13.63 4.33
N HIS A 12 18.29 13.13 4.46
CA HIS A 12 19.47 13.81 3.91
C HIS A 12 19.39 13.93 2.38
N THR A 13 18.97 12.86 1.70
CA THR A 13 18.83 12.89 0.23
C THR A 13 17.74 13.87 -0.21
N LEU A 14 16.67 14.03 0.58
CA LEU A 14 15.61 15.01 0.32
C LEU A 14 16.08 16.45 0.59
N CYS A 15 16.87 16.71 1.64
CA CYS A 15 17.39 18.03 1.95
C CYS A 15 18.43 18.52 0.92
N ASP A 16 19.31 17.64 0.45
CA ASP A 16 20.30 17.94 -0.59
C ASP A 16 19.65 18.33 -1.93
N ILE A 17 18.48 17.76 -2.24
CA ILE A 17 17.69 18.11 -3.43
C ILE A 17 16.93 19.43 -3.25
N MET A 18 16.57 19.81 -2.02
CA MET A 18 15.73 20.97 -1.71
C MET A 18 16.51 22.27 -1.46
N GLY A 19 17.83 22.22 -1.19
CA GLY A 19 18.63 23.41 -0.93
C GLY A 19 18.22 24.22 0.32
N VAL A 20 17.45 23.60 1.23
CA VAL A 20 17.01 24.22 2.48
C VAL A 20 17.89 23.70 3.63
N PRO A 21 18.50 24.59 4.44
CA PRO A 21 19.32 24.15 5.57
C PRO A 21 18.44 23.51 6.65
N LEU A 22 18.93 22.39 7.21
CA LEU A 22 18.28 21.58 8.24
C LEU A 22 17.87 22.37 9.50
N ASN A 23 18.55 23.50 9.78
CA ASN A 23 18.47 24.21 11.06
C ASN A 23 17.81 25.61 10.99
N GLY A 24 16.82 25.80 10.10
CA GLY A 24 16.03 27.03 10.07
C GLY A 24 14.80 27.00 11.01
N PRO A 25 14.36 28.14 11.60
CA PRO A 25 13.16 28.22 12.45
C PRO A 25 11.82 27.92 11.73
N GLN A 26 11.86 27.40 10.50
CA GLN A 26 10.71 27.03 9.67
C GLN A 26 10.66 25.53 9.33
N TYR A 27 11.50 24.67 9.93
CA TYR A 27 11.45 23.24 9.65
C TYR A 27 10.09 22.64 10.06
N LYS A 28 9.26 22.31 9.06
CA LYS A 28 7.98 21.61 9.23
C LYS A 28 8.22 20.14 8.86
N PRO A 29 8.18 19.19 9.81
CA PRO A 29 8.57 17.80 9.57
C PRO A 29 7.74 17.08 8.49
N PHE A 30 6.55 17.60 8.16
CA PHE A 30 5.68 17.07 7.11
C PHE A 30 5.32 18.08 6.02
N ALA A 31 6.26 18.91 5.55
CA ALA A 31 6.03 19.79 4.40
C ALA A 31 5.82 18.98 3.10
N ASN A 32 4.56 18.74 2.71
CA ASN A 32 4.23 17.98 1.50
C ASN A 32 4.13 18.88 0.25
N MET A 33 5.17 18.87 -0.59
CA MET A 33 5.16 19.61 -1.87
C MET A 33 4.05 19.16 -2.85
N ARG A 34 3.48 17.95 -2.69
CA ARG A 34 2.38 17.47 -3.56
C ARG A 34 1.06 18.19 -3.30
N ILE A 35 0.88 18.72 -2.09
CA ILE A 35 -0.32 19.43 -1.65
C ILE A 35 -0.22 20.93 -2.00
N ALA A 36 1.02 21.46 -2.07
CA ALA A 36 1.30 22.86 -2.43
C ALA A 36 0.90 23.24 -3.88
N GLY A 37 0.69 22.27 -4.76
CA GLY A 37 0.24 22.49 -6.15
C GLY A 37 -1.28 22.46 -6.35
N SER A 38 -2.08 22.47 -5.28
CA SER A 38 -3.55 22.52 -5.40
C SER A 38 -4.01 23.83 -6.02
N LEU A 39 -4.85 23.76 -7.06
CA LEU A 39 -5.42 24.93 -7.73
C LEU A 39 -6.25 25.74 -6.71
N PRO A 40 -6.25 27.10 -6.75
CA PRO A 40 -6.87 27.96 -5.74
C PRO A 40 -8.38 27.77 -5.50
N ASN A 41 -9.06 26.96 -6.31
CA ASN A 41 -10.52 26.89 -6.40
C ASN A 41 -11.20 25.76 -5.61
N GLU A 42 -10.47 24.82 -4.99
CA GLU A 42 -11.07 23.77 -4.14
C GLU A 42 -10.95 24.11 -2.64
N ARG A 43 -11.48 25.26 -2.22
CA ARG A 43 -11.60 25.62 -0.80
C ARG A 43 -12.80 24.93 -0.17
N GLN A 44 -12.77 23.60 -0.05
CA GLN A 44 -13.67 22.91 0.88
C GLN A 44 -13.15 23.17 2.30
N GLN A 45 -13.91 23.95 3.08
CA GLN A 45 -13.63 24.21 4.48
C GLN A 45 -14.04 23.00 5.32
N LEU A 46 -13.07 22.41 6.02
CA LEU A 46 -13.19 21.28 6.93
C LEU A 46 -13.01 21.80 8.36
N HIS A 47 -14.11 22.09 9.07
CA HIS A 47 -14.06 22.61 10.44
C HIS A 47 -13.05 23.77 10.64
N GLY A 48 -12.94 24.67 9.66
CA GLY A 48 -12.01 25.82 9.69
C GLY A 48 -10.65 25.59 9.01
N TYR A 49 -10.36 24.39 8.50
CA TYR A 49 -9.17 24.08 7.70
C TYR A 49 -9.49 24.00 6.21
N THR A 50 -8.55 24.35 5.35
CA THR A 50 -8.50 23.81 3.98
C THR A 50 -8.07 22.35 4.01
N PHE A 51 -8.35 21.58 2.96
CA PHE A 51 -7.88 20.18 2.86
C PHE A 51 -6.38 20.06 3.14
N SER A 52 -5.59 20.92 2.51
CA SER A 52 -4.13 20.98 2.66
C SER A 52 -3.71 21.19 4.11
N GLU A 53 -4.33 22.13 4.82
CA GLU A 53 -4.02 22.41 6.22
C GLU A 53 -4.44 21.26 7.13
N TRP A 54 -5.59 20.61 6.86
CA TRP A 54 -6.04 19.45 7.62
C TRP A 54 -5.06 18.28 7.49
N VAL A 55 -4.57 17.99 6.29
CA VAL A 55 -3.57 16.92 6.07
C VAL A 55 -2.25 17.24 6.76
N LEU A 56 -1.82 18.49 6.78
CA LEU A 56 -0.61 18.90 7.51
C LEU A 56 -0.80 18.80 9.03
N ALA A 57 -1.94 19.25 9.56
CA ALA A 57 -2.27 19.13 10.98
C ALA A 57 -2.35 17.66 11.42
N LEU A 58 -2.89 16.79 10.57
CA LEU A 58 -2.89 15.34 10.77
C LEU A 58 -1.47 14.79 10.92
N GLY A 59 -0.58 15.10 9.97
CA GLY A 59 0.80 14.63 9.98
C GLY A 59 1.59 15.13 11.20
N ASN A 60 1.42 16.40 11.55
CA ASN A 60 2.09 17.01 12.71
C ASN A 60 1.48 16.60 14.07
N GLY A 61 0.38 15.83 14.10
CA GLY A 61 -0.29 15.47 15.35
C GLY A 61 -0.96 16.66 16.05
N GLN A 62 -1.39 17.67 15.30
CA GLN A 62 -1.98 18.91 15.82
C GLN A 62 -3.51 18.90 15.86
N LEU A 63 -4.15 17.84 15.35
CA LEU A 63 -5.59 17.67 15.43
C LEU A 63 -6.01 17.38 16.88
N LYS A 64 -7.23 17.80 17.25
CA LYS A 64 -7.82 17.49 18.55
C LYS A 64 -7.90 15.96 18.71
N THR A 65 -7.37 15.47 19.82
CA THR A 65 -7.43 14.05 20.18
C THR A 65 -8.36 13.80 21.35
N GLU A 66 -8.90 12.58 21.40
CA GLU A 66 -9.79 12.10 22.45
C GLU A 66 -9.30 10.73 22.95
N ALA A 67 -9.61 10.41 24.21
CA ALA A 67 -9.37 9.11 24.80
C ALA A 67 -10.73 8.44 25.09
N PHE A 68 -10.92 7.22 24.61
CA PHE A 68 -12.14 6.44 24.83
C PHE A 68 -12.02 5.43 25.98
N LYS A 69 -10.83 5.30 26.58
CA LYS A 69 -10.59 4.48 27.78
C LYS A 69 -9.72 5.26 28.76
N GLU A 70 -10.04 5.17 30.05
CA GLU A 70 -9.38 5.94 31.13
C GLU A 70 -7.85 5.75 31.18
N ASP A 71 -7.35 4.55 30.82
CA ASP A 71 -5.91 4.22 30.80
C ASP A 71 -5.28 4.21 29.39
N SER A 72 -5.93 4.83 28.40
CA SER A 72 -5.41 4.87 27.02
C SER A 72 -4.87 6.25 26.63
N PRO A 73 -3.82 6.32 25.80
CA PRO A 73 -3.35 7.60 25.27
C PRO A 73 -4.46 8.28 24.46
N ALA A 74 -4.59 9.60 24.62
CA ALA A 74 -5.49 10.42 23.82
C ALA A 74 -4.93 10.59 22.40
N ASP A 75 -5.09 9.56 21.58
CA ASP A 75 -4.60 9.52 20.20
C ASP A 75 -5.69 9.24 19.16
N TRP A 76 -6.96 9.24 19.56
CA TRP A 76 -8.09 9.12 18.64
C TRP A 76 -8.45 10.48 18.09
N ILE A 77 -8.49 10.59 16.77
CA ILE A 77 -8.93 11.79 16.06
C ILE A 77 -10.28 11.53 15.41
N GLN A 78 -11.11 12.57 15.35
CA GLN A 78 -12.35 12.54 14.58
C GLN A 78 -12.04 12.83 13.10
N ILE A 79 -12.53 11.96 12.23
CA ILE A 79 -12.46 12.10 10.78
C ILE A 79 -13.70 12.88 10.30
N PRO A 80 -13.51 13.95 9.49
CA PRO A 80 -14.62 14.70 8.93
C PRO A 80 -15.60 13.81 8.14
N GLU A 81 -16.90 14.03 8.33
CA GLU A 81 -17.96 13.25 7.67
C GLU A 81 -17.85 13.24 6.14
N LEU A 82 -17.31 14.31 5.55
CA LEU A 82 -17.05 14.42 4.11
C LEU A 82 -16.21 13.26 3.56
N PHE A 83 -15.28 12.73 4.37
CA PHE A 83 -14.41 11.64 3.95
C PHE A 83 -15.02 10.27 4.21
N LEU A 84 -16.01 10.16 5.10
CA LEU A 84 -16.53 8.87 5.54
C LEU A 84 -17.46 8.28 4.49
N ILE A 85 -17.27 6.99 4.23
CA ILE A 85 -18.21 6.19 3.47
C ILE A 85 -19.31 5.74 4.42
N GLN A 86 -20.53 6.17 4.14
CA GLN A 86 -21.73 5.63 4.77
C GLN A 86 -22.13 4.36 4.02
N HIS A 87 -22.29 3.25 4.73
CA HIS A 87 -22.72 1.99 4.11
C HIS A 87 -23.55 1.15 5.07
N GLU A 88 -24.38 0.30 4.48
CA GLU A 88 -25.08 -0.78 5.16
C GLU A 88 -24.58 -2.09 4.55
N GLY A 89 -24.18 -3.06 5.37
CA GLY A 89 -23.73 -4.37 4.90
C GLY A 89 -22.21 -4.53 4.79
N ASN A 90 -21.73 -5.08 3.66
CA ASN A 90 -20.35 -5.54 3.54
C ASN A 90 -19.36 -4.38 3.33
N HIS A 91 -18.43 -4.21 4.27
CA HIS A 91 -17.41 -3.16 4.26
C HIS A 91 -16.49 -3.23 3.02
N ILE A 92 -16.07 -4.42 2.60
CA ILE A 92 -15.17 -4.60 1.45
C ILE A 92 -15.86 -4.19 0.16
N GLU A 93 -17.13 -4.54 0.02
CA GLU A 93 -17.97 -4.12 -1.10
C GLU A 93 -18.14 -2.60 -1.11
N ALA A 94 -18.52 -2.02 0.03
CA ALA A 94 -18.74 -0.58 0.15
C ALA A 94 -17.51 0.25 -0.26
N ILE A 95 -16.32 -0.09 0.24
CA ILE A 95 -15.08 0.62 -0.16
C ILE A 95 -14.75 0.38 -1.63
N ALA A 96 -14.94 -0.85 -2.13
CA ALA A 96 -14.65 -1.19 -3.53
C ALA A 96 -15.55 -0.42 -4.49
N GLU A 97 -16.85 -0.32 -4.22
CA GLU A 97 -17.80 0.40 -5.08
C GLU A 97 -17.61 1.90 -5.04
N ASN A 98 -17.26 2.45 -3.87
CA ASN A 98 -17.00 3.87 -3.74
C ASN A 98 -15.73 4.27 -4.50
N ILE A 99 -14.67 3.46 -4.44
CA ILE A 99 -13.40 3.76 -5.13
C ILE A 99 -13.39 3.32 -6.58
N TYR A 100 -14.15 2.30 -6.94
CA TYR A 100 -14.24 1.78 -8.29
C TYR A 100 -15.66 1.91 -8.86
N GLU A 101 -16.24 3.11 -8.80
CA GLU A 101 -17.51 3.47 -9.43
C GLU A 101 -17.68 2.96 -10.87
N SER A 102 -18.82 2.34 -11.15
CA SER A 102 -19.13 1.76 -12.48
C SER A 102 -18.06 0.78 -12.98
N PHE A 103 -17.52 -0.04 -12.06
CA PHE A 103 -16.42 -0.98 -12.33
C PHE A 103 -16.64 -1.84 -13.57
N ASP A 104 -17.84 -2.38 -13.75
CA ASP A 104 -18.20 -3.31 -14.84
C ASP A 104 -17.98 -2.70 -16.23
N THR A 105 -18.05 -1.38 -16.34
CA THR A 105 -17.82 -0.64 -17.60
C THR A 105 -16.37 -0.16 -17.73
N ASN A 106 -15.71 0.14 -16.62
CA ASN A 106 -14.45 0.86 -16.60
C ASN A 106 -13.22 -0.01 -16.31
N TYR A 107 -13.38 -1.26 -15.87
CA TYR A 107 -12.28 -2.13 -15.46
C TYR A 107 -11.22 -2.35 -16.55
N ARG A 108 -11.57 -2.22 -17.84
CA ARG A 108 -10.63 -2.36 -18.96
C ARG A 108 -9.82 -1.10 -19.24
N ARG A 109 -10.16 0.04 -18.64
CA ARG A 109 -9.59 1.35 -18.99
C ARG A 109 -8.35 1.64 -18.14
N PRO A 110 -7.13 1.70 -18.73
CA PRO A 110 -5.91 1.95 -17.96
C PRO A 110 -5.95 3.27 -17.21
N ALA A 111 -6.43 4.35 -17.84
CA ALA A 111 -6.54 5.68 -17.22
C ALA A 111 -7.43 5.68 -15.96
N TYR A 112 -8.48 4.87 -15.95
CA TYR A 112 -9.39 4.73 -14.81
C TYR A 112 -8.71 4.01 -13.62
N LEU A 113 -7.97 2.93 -13.89
CA LEU A 113 -7.31 2.15 -12.85
C LEU A 113 -5.99 2.78 -12.36
N LYS A 114 -5.30 3.52 -13.23
CA LYS A 114 -4.01 4.15 -12.96
C LYS A 114 -4.08 5.12 -11.78
N ASN A 115 -5.11 5.97 -11.74
CA ASN A 115 -5.19 7.07 -10.79
C ASN A 115 -6.03 6.76 -9.54
N ARG A 116 -6.38 5.48 -9.34
CA ARG A 116 -7.22 5.03 -8.22
C ARG A 116 -6.57 3.85 -7.50
N ALA A 117 -6.73 3.81 -6.17
CA ALA A 117 -6.39 2.63 -5.37
C ALA A 117 -7.10 2.63 -4.02
N ILE A 118 -7.28 1.44 -3.45
CA ILE A 118 -7.64 1.27 -2.04
C ILE A 118 -6.35 1.03 -1.26
N VAL A 119 -6.24 1.62 -0.07
CA VAL A 119 -5.10 1.44 0.82
C VAL A 119 -5.57 0.97 2.19
N ALA A 120 -4.84 0.02 2.78
CA ALA A 120 -5.12 -0.48 4.12
C ALA A 120 -3.81 -0.69 4.91
N PRO A 121 -3.85 -0.76 6.25
CA PRO A 121 -2.64 -0.92 7.06
C PRO A 121 -1.97 -2.30 6.89
N ARG A 122 -2.77 -3.36 6.75
CA ARG A 122 -2.31 -4.77 6.75
C ARG A 122 -2.46 -5.44 5.40
N ASN A 123 -1.55 -6.39 5.10
CA ASN A 123 -1.63 -7.18 3.86
C ASN A 123 -2.86 -8.10 3.81
N ALA A 124 -3.34 -8.62 4.96
CA ALA A 124 -4.51 -9.51 4.99
C ALA A 124 -5.75 -8.83 4.41
N THR A 125 -6.07 -7.62 4.89
CA THR A 125 -7.16 -6.78 4.39
C THR A 125 -6.98 -6.45 2.90
N VAL A 126 -5.74 -6.13 2.49
CA VAL A 126 -5.42 -5.87 1.08
C VAL A 126 -5.71 -7.08 0.20
N SER A 127 -5.36 -8.29 0.64
CA SER A 127 -5.67 -9.52 -0.09
C SER A 127 -7.17 -9.70 -0.23
N GLN A 128 -7.93 -9.56 0.86
CA GLN A 128 -9.39 -9.69 0.83
C GLN A 128 -10.06 -8.74 -0.18
N ILE A 129 -9.66 -7.45 -0.19
CA ILE A 129 -10.19 -6.48 -1.15
C ILE A 129 -9.80 -6.84 -2.59
N ASN A 130 -8.54 -7.24 -2.81
CA ASN A 130 -8.06 -7.63 -4.12
C ASN A 130 -8.80 -8.87 -4.65
N ASP A 131 -9.04 -9.86 -3.80
CA ASP A 131 -9.75 -11.09 -4.14
C ASP A 131 -11.21 -10.80 -4.49
N TYR A 132 -11.91 -10.01 -3.65
CA TYR A 132 -13.27 -9.53 -3.95
C TYR A 132 -13.34 -8.79 -5.30
N THR A 133 -12.42 -7.85 -5.53
CA THR A 133 -12.42 -7.06 -6.77
C THR A 133 -12.07 -7.92 -7.99
N MET A 134 -11.21 -8.95 -7.82
CA MET A 134 -10.84 -9.90 -8.88
C MET A 134 -12.01 -10.78 -9.32
N GLN A 135 -12.86 -11.18 -8.37
CA GLN A 135 -14.04 -12.00 -8.65
C GLN A 135 -15.01 -11.24 -9.57
N ARG A 136 -15.13 -9.93 -9.40
CA ARG A 136 -15.97 -9.05 -10.23
C ARG A 136 -15.47 -8.86 -11.66
N VAL A 137 -14.17 -9.07 -11.93
CA VAL A 137 -13.62 -8.90 -13.29
C VAL A 137 -14.20 -9.99 -14.23
N PRO A 138 -14.92 -9.62 -15.30
CA PRO A 138 -15.40 -10.58 -16.27
C PRO A 138 -14.27 -11.23 -17.07
N GLY A 139 -14.42 -12.53 -17.36
CA GLY A 139 -13.51 -13.30 -18.21
C GLY A 139 -12.79 -14.42 -17.47
N ASP A 140 -12.10 -15.26 -18.24
CA ASP A 140 -11.43 -16.44 -17.73
C ASP A 140 -10.23 -16.09 -16.85
N SER A 141 -10.16 -16.76 -15.71
CA SER A 141 -8.99 -16.73 -14.82
C SER A 141 -7.96 -17.76 -15.27
N LYS A 142 -6.69 -17.37 -15.24
CA LYS A 142 -5.56 -18.29 -15.38
C LYS A 142 -4.83 -18.38 -14.05
N THR A 143 -4.69 -19.60 -13.57
CA THR A 143 -4.02 -19.92 -12.33
C THR A 143 -2.61 -20.42 -12.63
N TYR A 144 -1.64 -19.82 -11.96
CA TYR A 144 -0.23 -20.22 -12.05
C TYR A 144 0.20 -20.86 -10.74
N TYR A 145 0.48 -22.16 -10.81
CA TYR A 145 1.05 -22.90 -9.69
C TYR A 145 2.57 -22.74 -9.65
N ILE A 146 3.10 -22.77 -8.44
CA ILE A 146 4.53 -22.69 -8.18
C ILE A 146 5.26 -23.97 -8.59
N SER A 147 6.54 -23.82 -8.94
CA SER A 147 7.53 -24.88 -8.91
C SER A 147 8.49 -24.59 -7.74
N ASP A 148 8.26 -25.23 -6.60
CA ASP A 148 9.07 -25.08 -5.39
C ASP A 148 10.16 -26.17 -5.37
N SER A 149 11.31 -25.82 -4.81
CA SER A 149 12.41 -26.75 -4.52
C SER A 149 13.11 -26.31 -3.25
N LEU A 150 13.66 -27.24 -2.48
CA LEU A 150 14.47 -26.93 -1.31
C LEU A 150 15.94 -26.76 -1.73
N LEU A 151 16.61 -25.74 -1.19
CA LEU A 151 18.07 -25.64 -1.27
C LEU A 151 18.65 -26.26 0.00
N GLN A 152 19.44 -27.32 -0.19
CA GLN A 152 20.07 -28.08 0.90
C GLN A 152 21.09 -27.18 1.63
N SER A 153 20.86 -26.92 2.91
CA SER A 153 21.95 -26.48 3.81
C SER A 153 22.92 -27.65 3.96
N THR A 154 24.22 -27.37 3.92
CA THR A 154 25.33 -28.29 3.59
C THR A 154 25.53 -29.52 4.47
N ASP A 155 24.66 -29.86 5.40
CA ASP A 155 24.79 -31.05 6.23
C ASP A 155 23.47 -31.82 6.33
N THR A 156 23.52 -33.07 5.86
CA THR A 156 22.57 -34.19 5.99
C THR A 156 21.59 -34.51 4.83
N SER A 157 21.72 -35.78 4.45
CA SER A 157 20.89 -36.76 3.73
C SER A 157 19.48 -36.42 3.21
N SER A 158 19.08 -37.23 2.24
CA SER A 158 17.77 -37.51 1.62
C SER A 158 16.51 -37.59 2.53
N THR A 159 16.57 -37.10 3.76
CA THR A 159 15.50 -37.13 4.78
C THR A 159 14.70 -35.82 4.87
N PHE A 160 15.21 -34.70 4.30
CA PHE A 160 14.52 -33.41 4.37
C PHE A 160 13.25 -33.33 3.52
N ASP A 161 13.25 -33.94 2.32
CA ASP A 161 12.07 -33.99 1.44
C ASP A 161 10.94 -34.86 2.04
N GLU A 162 11.28 -35.86 2.86
CA GLU A 162 10.30 -36.67 3.62
C GLU A 162 9.72 -35.89 4.82
N CYS A 163 10.52 -35.03 5.46
CA CYS A 163 10.10 -34.20 6.59
C CYS A 163 9.22 -33.01 6.19
N TYR A 164 9.34 -32.52 4.95
CA TYR A 164 8.63 -31.34 4.46
C TYR A 164 7.92 -31.64 3.14
N PRO A 165 6.73 -32.25 3.18
CA PRO A 165 5.98 -32.56 1.97
C PRO A 165 5.62 -31.29 1.19
N THR A 166 5.46 -31.42 -0.14
CA THR A 166 5.20 -30.28 -1.02
C THR A 166 3.91 -29.55 -0.64
N GLU A 167 2.90 -30.29 -0.18
CA GLU A 167 1.64 -29.76 0.36
C GLU A 167 1.89 -28.80 1.51
N PHE A 168 2.80 -29.14 2.43
CA PHE A 168 3.18 -28.26 3.53
C PHE A 168 3.89 -27.01 3.01
N LEU A 169 4.86 -27.15 2.12
CA LEU A 169 5.58 -26.00 1.51
C LEU A 169 4.63 -25.05 0.77
N ASN A 170 3.59 -25.59 0.14
CA ASN A 170 2.56 -24.83 -0.55
C ASN A 170 1.69 -23.99 0.41
N THR A 171 1.56 -24.39 1.68
CA THR A 171 0.86 -23.59 2.69
C THR A 171 1.67 -22.39 3.20
N LEU A 172 2.98 -22.37 2.96
CA LEU A 172 3.86 -21.31 3.48
C LEU A 172 3.69 -20.00 2.70
N THR A 173 3.33 -18.94 3.43
CA THR A 173 3.21 -17.58 2.92
C THR A 173 4.33 -16.70 3.48
N PHE A 174 4.90 -15.85 2.62
CA PHE A 174 6.01 -14.97 2.99
C PHE A 174 5.80 -13.57 2.43
N ASN A 175 6.24 -12.56 3.20
CA ASN A 175 6.11 -11.18 2.79
C ASN A 175 6.95 -10.88 1.54
N GLY A 176 6.30 -10.29 0.52
CA GLY A 176 6.95 -9.92 -0.72
C GLY A 176 7.33 -11.11 -1.61
N VAL A 177 6.88 -12.32 -1.31
CA VAL A 177 7.03 -13.50 -2.16
C VAL A 177 5.63 -13.91 -2.61
N PRO A 178 5.42 -14.25 -3.90
CA PRO A 178 4.15 -14.78 -4.35
C PRO A 178 3.72 -16.04 -3.58
N ASN A 179 2.41 -16.20 -3.42
CA ASN A 179 1.81 -17.41 -2.86
C ASN A 179 1.90 -18.58 -3.83
N HIS A 180 1.73 -19.80 -3.30
CA HIS A 180 1.68 -21.06 -4.07
C HIS A 180 0.78 -20.99 -5.31
N GLU A 181 -0.33 -20.29 -5.18
CA GLU A 181 -1.27 -20.06 -6.25
C GLU A 181 -1.33 -18.57 -6.56
N VAL A 182 -1.20 -18.24 -7.85
CA VAL A 182 -1.44 -16.87 -8.35
C VAL A 182 -2.48 -16.94 -9.46
N THR A 183 -3.69 -16.52 -9.15
CA THR A 183 -4.82 -16.49 -10.08
C THR A 183 -5.01 -15.09 -10.63
N LEU A 184 -4.93 -14.96 -11.96
CA LEU A 184 -4.96 -13.68 -12.67
C LEU A 184 -5.99 -13.69 -13.80
N LYS A 185 -6.51 -12.51 -14.13
CA LYS A 185 -7.39 -12.28 -15.28
C LYS A 185 -6.77 -11.23 -16.20
N LYS A 186 -7.15 -11.27 -17.48
CA LYS A 186 -6.81 -10.19 -18.41
C LYS A 186 -7.52 -8.90 -17.97
N ASN A 187 -6.88 -7.75 -18.21
CA ASN A 187 -7.36 -6.43 -17.78
C ASN A 187 -7.40 -6.24 -16.26
N THR A 188 -6.48 -6.88 -15.55
CA THR A 188 -6.29 -6.70 -14.11
C THR A 188 -5.01 -5.91 -13.86
N PRO A 189 -5.04 -4.91 -12.95
CA PRO A 189 -3.82 -4.28 -12.47
C PRO A 189 -3.11 -5.24 -11.49
N VAL A 190 -1.82 -5.45 -11.74
CA VAL A 190 -0.91 -6.14 -10.82
C VAL A 190 0.22 -5.22 -10.40
N MET A 191 0.85 -5.52 -9.28
CA MET A 191 2.02 -4.81 -8.76
C MET A 191 3.21 -5.76 -8.73
N LEU A 192 4.37 -5.30 -9.21
CA LEU A 192 5.63 -6.02 -9.09
C LEU A 192 6.11 -6.09 -7.64
N LEU A 193 6.59 -7.26 -7.24
CA LEU A 193 7.08 -7.56 -5.89
C LEU A 193 8.61 -7.47 -5.77
N ARG A 194 9.32 -7.37 -6.90
CA ARG A 194 10.77 -7.32 -6.99
C ARG A 194 11.22 -6.37 -8.09
N ASN A 195 12.44 -5.87 -7.94
CA ASN A 195 13.13 -5.17 -8.99
C ASN A 195 13.56 -6.20 -10.05
N LEU A 196 13.13 -6.00 -11.30
CA LEU A 196 13.54 -6.81 -12.44
C LEU A 196 14.51 -6.03 -13.33
N ASN A 197 14.11 -4.81 -13.67
CA ASN A 197 14.93 -3.90 -14.46
C ASN A 197 14.57 -2.44 -14.13
N PRO A 198 15.24 -1.84 -13.14
CA PRO A 198 14.98 -0.45 -12.73
C PRO A 198 15.16 0.58 -13.85
N ALA A 199 16.08 0.32 -14.80
CA ALA A 199 16.33 1.21 -15.93
C ALA A 199 15.16 1.29 -16.91
N LEU A 200 14.23 0.32 -16.87
CA LEU A 200 13.00 0.30 -17.66
C LEU A 200 11.74 0.48 -16.78
N GLY A 201 11.89 1.01 -15.56
CA GLY A 201 10.77 1.22 -14.65
C GLY A 201 10.19 -0.05 -14.01
N LEU A 202 10.82 -1.22 -14.20
CA LEU A 202 10.39 -2.50 -13.61
C LEU A 202 10.95 -2.66 -12.18
N CYS A 203 10.46 -1.82 -11.28
CA CYS A 203 10.81 -1.80 -9.86
C CYS A 203 9.71 -2.45 -8.99
N ASN A 204 10.05 -2.78 -7.75
CA ASN A 204 9.09 -3.17 -6.74
C ASN A 204 8.08 -2.04 -6.51
N GLY A 205 6.78 -2.34 -6.62
CA GLY A 205 5.71 -1.35 -6.53
C GLY A 205 5.17 -0.89 -7.89
N THR A 206 5.88 -1.12 -9.00
CA THR A 206 5.39 -0.76 -10.33
C THR A 206 4.08 -1.48 -10.63
N ARG A 207 3.05 -0.71 -10.96
CA ARG A 207 1.72 -1.22 -11.34
C ARG A 207 1.73 -1.50 -12.85
N ILE A 208 1.15 -2.63 -13.24
CA ILE A 208 1.10 -3.11 -14.62
C ILE A 208 -0.32 -3.61 -14.89
N MET A 209 -0.91 -3.17 -15.99
CA MET A 209 -2.18 -3.68 -16.49
C MET A 209 -1.93 -4.90 -17.36
N ILE A 210 -2.49 -6.06 -16.99
CA ILE A 210 -2.31 -7.30 -17.75
C ILE A 210 -3.04 -7.21 -19.10
N THR A 211 -2.32 -7.44 -20.19
CA THR A 211 -2.88 -7.55 -21.55
C THR A 211 -2.91 -8.99 -22.07
N VAL A 212 -1.91 -9.81 -21.73
CA VAL A 212 -1.83 -11.22 -22.15
C VAL A 212 -1.30 -12.09 -21.01
N LEU A 213 -1.91 -13.26 -20.84
CA LEU A 213 -1.53 -14.29 -19.88
C LEU A 213 -0.98 -15.53 -20.61
N GLY A 214 0.33 -15.54 -20.89
CA GLY A 214 1.03 -16.68 -21.46
C GLY A 214 1.31 -17.77 -20.42
N ASP A 215 1.85 -18.92 -20.82
CA ASP A 215 2.19 -20.00 -19.88
C ASP A 215 3.43 -19.67 -19.04
N ASN A 216 4.42 -19.05 -19.69
CA ASN A 216 5.73 -18.73 -19.12
C ASN A 216 6.00 -17.23 -19.00
N PHE A 217 5.06 -16.38 -19.43
CA PHE A 217 5.19 -14.93 -19.37
C PHE A 217 3.84 -14.27 -19.09
N ILE A 218 3.89 -13.09 -18.47
CA ILE A 218 2.77 -12.15 -18.38
C ILE A 218 3.16 -10.93 -19.19
N LYS A 219 2.27 -10.46 -20.06
CA LYS A 219 2.44 -9.23 -20.83
C LYS A 219 1.50 -8.16 -20.29
N GLY A 220 1.97 -6.93 -20.21
CA GLY A 220 1.14 -5.81 -19.75
C GLY A 220 1.74 -4.45 -20.03
N ASN A 221 0.99 -3.40 -19.70
CA ASN A 221 1.44 -2.02 -19.81
C ASN A 221 1.65 -1.41 -18.44
N ILE A 222 2.74 -0.67 -18.24
CA ILE A 222 3.00 0.04 -16.98
C ILE A 222 1.92 1.11 -16.76
N LEU A 223 1.46 1.24 -15.51
CA LEU A 223 0.49 2.24 -15.07
C LEU A 223 1.19 3.35 -14.28
N GLY A 224 1.33 4.51 -14.92
CA GLY A 224 1.87 5.73 -14.35
C GLY A 224 3.39 5.82 -14.26
N GLY A 225 3.87 6.96 -13.76
CA GLY A 225 5.29 7.31 -13.74
C GLY A 225 5.83 7.70 -15.12
N SER A 226 7.15 7.72 -15.25
CA SER A 226 7.86 8.12 -16.49
C SER A 226 7.78 7.09 -17.62
N TYR A 227 7.36 5.86 -17.31
CA TYR A 227 7.24 4.73 -18.23
C TYR A 227 5.77 4.38 -18.49
N ASP A 228 4.85 5.33 -18.28
CA ASP A 228 3.42 5.10 -18.42
C ASP A 228 3.10 4.58 -19.83
N THR A 229 2.25 3.56 -19.92
CA THR A 229 1.84 2.87 -21.14
C THR A 229 2.89 1.96 -21.79
N ASP A 230 4.15 1.97 -21.33
CA ASP A 230 5.20 1.10 -21.87
C ASP A 230 4.82 -0.36 -21.72
N GLU A 231 4.99 -1.11 -22.80
CA GLU A 231 4.70 -2.53 -22.86
C GLU A 231 5.87 -3.35 -22.29
N VAL A 232 5.56 -4.27 -21.39
CA VAL A 232 6.55 -5.06 -20.65
C VAL A 232 6.16 -6.52 -20.57
N ILE A 233 7.17 -7.37 -20.48
CA ILE A 233 7.03 -8.83 -20.33
C ILE A 233 7.64 -9.23 -19.00
N ILE A 234 6.85 -9.90 -18.17
CA ILE A 234 7.24 -10.38 -16.85
C ILE A 234 7.41 -11.89 -16.90
N PRO A 235 8.65 -12.41 -16.75
CA PRO A 235 8.89 -13.84 -16.65
C PRO A 235 8.69 -14.34 -15.21
N ARG A 236 8.61 -15.67 -15.05
CA ARG A 236 8.76 -16.29 -13.74
C ARG A 236 10.21 -16.15 -13.27
N ILE A 237 10.40 -15.71 -12.04
CA ILE A 237 11.72 -15.64 -11.41
C ILE A 237 11.82 -16.64 -10.26
N VAL A 238 13.05 -16.98 -9.90
CA VAL A 238 13.34 -17.78 -8.72
C VAL A 238 13.57 -16.85 -7.54
N LEU A 239 12.91 -17.13 -6.42
CA LEU A 239 13.02 -16.39 -5.17
C LEU A 239 13.56 -17.33 -4.10
N ASN A 240 14.67 -16.97 -3.48
CA ASN A 240 15.18 -17.67 -2.31
C ASN A 240 14.60 -17.00 -1.07
N VAL A 241 14.00 -17.81 -0.19
CA VAL A 241 13.38 -17.34 1.05
C VAL A 241 14.11 -18.00 2.21
N GLU A 242 14.80 -17.16 2.97
CA GLU A 242 15.43 -17.53 4.24
C GLU A 242 14.53 -17.02 5.37
N ASN A 243 14.22 -17.89 6.33
CA ASN A 243 13.38 -17.52 7.46
C ASN A 243 13.95 -18.19 8.71
N SER A 244 14.18 -17.42 9.77
CA SER A 244 14.71 -17.93 11.04
C SER A 244 13.83 -18.99 11.70
N LYS A 245 12.55 -19.08 11.30
CA LYS A 245 11.63 -20.12 11.77
C LYS A 245 11.87 -21.49 11.14
N TRP A 246 12.52 -21.55 9.98
CA TRP A 246 12.64 -22.78 9.21
C TRP A 246 14.12 -23.14 8.99
N PRO A 247 14.49 -24.43 9.16
CA PRO A 247 15.88 -24.86 9.01
C PRO A 247 16.30 -25.05 7.54
N PHE A 248 15.63 -24.39 6.58
CA PHE A 248 15.87 -24.55 5.15
C PHE A 248 15.71 -23.23 4.40
N ILE A 249 16.31 -23.17 3.21
CA ILE A 249 16.09 -22.09 2.26
C ILE A 249 15.09 -22.57 1.21
N LEU A 250 13.93 -21.90 1.15
CA LEU A 250 12.91 -22.23 0.15
C LEU A 250 13.25 -21.54 -1.16
N LYS A 251 13.39 -22.30 -2.24
CA LYS A 251 13.58 -21.79 -3.59
C LYS A 251 12.27 -21.89 -4.38
N ARG A 252 11.68 -20.72 -4.62
CA ARG A 252 10.32 -20.57 -5.15
C ARG A 252 10.32 -19.94 -6.52
N ARG A 253 9.92 -20.69 -7.56
CA ARG A 253 9.82 -20.16 -8.94
C ARG A 253 8.40 -19.73 -9.27
N GLN A 254 8.19 -18.42 -9.40
CA GLN A 254 6.86 -17.84 -9.68
C GLN A 254 6.95 -16.47 -10.37
N PHE A 255 5.85 -15.99 -10.94
CA PHE A 255 5.75 -14.59 -11.38
C PHE A 255 5.80 -13.65 -10.17
N PRO A 256 6.68 -12.64 -10.16
CA PRO A 256 6.85 -11.74 -9.02
C PRO A 256 5.79 -10.63 -9.00
N VAL A 257 4.51 -11.01 -9.11
CA VAL A 257 3.39 -10.08 -9.19
C VAL A 257 2.30 -10.44 -8.18
N ARG A 258 1.50 -9.45 -7.80
CA ARG A 258 0.23 -9.63 -7.08
C ARG A 258 -0.85 -8.70 -7.64
N THR A 259 -2.11 -9.08 -7.55
CA THR A 259 -3.24 -8.18 -7.86
C THR A 259 -3.14 -6.86 -7.08
N CYS A 260 -3.51 -5.75 -7.72
CA CYS A 260 -3.30 -4.40 -7.20
C CYS A 260 -4.47 -3.44 -7.48
N TYR A 261 -5.66 -3.81 -7.00
CA TYR A 261 -6.75 -2.87 -6.74
C TYR A 261 -6.62 -2.23 -5.35
N ALA A 262 -6.08 -2.99 -4.40
CA ALA A 262 -5.68 -2.52 -3.09
C ALA A 262 -4.17 -2.72 -2.87
N MET A 263 -3.58 -1.88 -2.03
CA MET A 263 -2.20 -2.02 -1.56
C MET A 263 -2.07 -1.59 -0.10
N THR A 264 -0.96 -1.90 0.55
CA THR A 264 -0.76 -1.39 1.90
C THR A 264 -0.42 0.09 1.87
N ILE A 265 -0.76 0.83 2.93
CA ILE A 265 -0.38 2.25 3.07
C ILE A 265 1.12 2.45 2.85
N ASN A 266 1.96 1.57 3.42
CA ASN A 266 3.41 1.67 3.25
C ASN A 266 3.83 1.46 1.78
N LYS A 267 3.07 0.68 0.99
CA LYS A 267 3.33 0.45 -0.43
C LYS A 267 2.76 1.54 -1.33
N SER A 268 1.82 2.35 -0.85
CA SER A 268 1.33 3.50 -1.60
C SER A 268 2.27 4.70 -1.51
N GLN A 269 3.26 4.69 -0.60
CA GLN A 269 4.27 5.74 -0.48
C GLN A 269 4.99 5.95 -1.82
N GLY A 270 5.03 7.20 -2.28
CA GLY A 270 5.63 7.57 -3.57
C GLY A 270 4.64 7.64 -4.73
N HIS A 271 3.47 6.99 -4.63
CA HIS A 271 2.39 7.14 -5.60
C HIS A 271 1.58 8.42 -5.33
N THR A 272 1.10 9.03 -6.41
CA THR A 272 0.10 10.11 -6.38
C THR A 272 -1.12 9.62 -7.16
N LEU A 273 -2.29 9.72 -6.55
CA LEU A 273 -3.55 9.18 -7.07
C LEU A 273 -4.61 10.28 -7.03
N ASP A 274 -5.57 10.21 -7.95
CA ASP A 274 -6.70 11.15 -8.01
C ASP A 274 -7.83 10.72 -7.07
N LYS A 275 -7.98 9.40 -6.83
CA LYS A 275 -8.95 8.87 -5.87
C LYS A 275 -8.33 7.78 -4.99
N VAL A 276 -8.48 7.90 -3.68
CA VAL A 276 -7.92 6.97 -2.70
C VAL A 276 -8.99 6.61 -1.69
N GLY A 277 -9.19 5.30 -1.50
CA GLY A 277 -9.97 4.78 -0.40
C GLY A 277 -9.07 4.27 0.70
N ILE A 278 -9.19 4.78 1.91
CA ILE A 278 -8.50 4.24 3.08
C ILE A 278 -9.48 3.34 3.83
N TYR A 279 -9.18 2.05 3.90
CA TYR A 279 -9.96 1.11 4.68
C TYR A 279 -9.22 0.72 5.95
N LEU A 280 -9.84 1.02 7.10
CA LEU A 280 -9.32 0.81 8.44
C LEU A 280 -10.27 -0.13 9.20
N PRO A 281 -10.19 -1.46 8.97
CA PRO A 281 -10.90 -2.42 9.82
C PRO A 281 -10.33 -2.46 11.24
N GLU A 282 -9.08 -2.01 11.38
CA GLU A 282 -8.41 -1.72 12.64
C GLU A 282 -7.64 -0.41 12.48
N PRO A 283 -7.38 0.33 13.58
CA PRO A 283 -6.56 1.53 13.53
C PRO A 283 -5.15 1.28 12.97
N VAL A 284 -4.53 2.35 12.46
CA VAL A 284 -3.11 2.31 12.07
C VAL A 284 -2.22 1.98 13.27
N PHE A 285 -1.05 1.38 13.01
CA PHE A 285 -0.17 0.84 14.06
C PHE A 285 1.25 1.42 14.01
N SER A 286 1.52 2.37 13.11
CA SER A 286 2.86 2.92 12.90
C SER A 286 2.83 4.44 12.76
N HIS A 287 3.95 5.07 13.13
CA HIS A 287 4.14 6.52 13.08
C HIS A 287 3.85 7.09 11.70
N GLY A 288 3.01 8.13 11.64
CA GLY A 288 2.71 8.85 10.40
C GLY A 288 2.00 8.02 9.33
N GLN A 289 1.60 6.77 9.64
CA GLN A 289 1.02 5.86 8.66
C GLN A 289 -0.29 6.43 8.09
N LEU A 290 -1.17 6.96 8.95
CA LEU A 290 -2.42 7.58 8.49
C LEU A 290 -2.15 8.77 7.57
N TYR A 291 -1.19 9.63 7.92
CA TYR A 291 -0.75 10.73 7.08
C TYR A 291 -0.20 10.26 5.72
N VAL A 292 0.59 9.18 5.67
CA VAL A 292 1.06 8.61 4.41
C VAL A 292 -0.11 8.21 3.52
N GLY A 293 -1.15 7.56 4.08
CA GLY A 293 -2.35 7.17 3.34
C GLY A 293 -3.14 8.37 2.80
N VAL A 294 -3.43 9.35 3.66
CA VAL A 294 -4.21 10.54 3.31
C VAL A 294 -3.48 11.42 2.29
N SER A 295 -2.16 11.56 2.42
CA SER A 295 -1.33 12.40 1.54
C SER A 295 -1.14 11.84 0.12
N ARG A 296 -1.74 10.68 -0.21
CA ARG A 296 -1.69 10.09 -1.56
C ARG A 296 -2.60 10.80 -2.56
N VAL A 297 -3.59 11.56 -2.08
CA VAL A 297 -4.54 12.31 -2.89
C VAL A 297 -4.32 13.82 -2.78
N ARG A 298 -4.68 14.54 -3.84
CA ARG A 298 -4.49 16.00 -3.95
C ARG A 298 -5.72 16.82 -3.60
N SER A 299 -6.90 16.22 -3.59
CA SER A 299 -8.18 16.89 -3.31
C SER A 299 -8.96 16.17 -2.22
N ALA A 300 -9.79 16.93 -1.50
CA ALA A 300 -10.70 16.40 -0.49
C ALA A 300 -11.75 15.45 -1.11
N THR A 301 -12.19 15.75 -2.32
CA THR A 301 -13.17 14.94 -3.08
C THR A 301 -12.62 13.59 -3.50
N GLY A 302 -11.30 13.49 -3.70
CA GLY A 302 -10.61 12.26 -4.01
C GLY A 302 -10.36 11.35 -2.81
N LEU A 303 -10.52 11.84 -1.57
CA LEU A 303 -10.32 11.05 -0.35
C LEU A 303 -11.63 10.42 0.12
N ARG A 304 -11.60 9.10 0.35
CA ARG A 304 -12.70 8.39 1.02
C ARG A 304 -12.13 7.44 2.06
N MET A 305 -12.81 7.29 3.19
CA MET A 305 -12.38 6.53 4.33
C MET A 305 -13.53 5.64 4.80
N LEU A 306 -13.22 4.37 5.06
CA LEU A 306 -14.11 3.44 5.72
C LEU A 306 -13.41 2.92 6.97
N ILE A 307 -14.05 3.11 8.12
CA ILE A 307 -13.46 2.84 9.42
C ILE A 307 -14.40 1.93 10.20
N GLU A 308 -13.85 0.85 10.73
CA GLU A 308 -14.55 -0.03 11.66
C GLU A 308 -13.92 0.09 13.04
N ASN A 309 -14.77 0.32 14.03
CA ASN A 309 -14.39 0.35 15.42
C ASN A 309 -15.25 -0.60 16.25
N PRO A 310 -14.75 -1.01 17.44
CA PRO A 310 -15.59 -1.65 18.45
C PRO A 310 -16.78 -0.75 18.83
N ALA A 311 -17.87 -1.34 19.30
CA ALA A 311 -19.13 -0.63 19.60
C ALA A 311 -18.99 0.56 20.57
N GLU A 312 -17.95 0.58 21.40
CA GLU A 312 -17.64 1.66 22.36
C GLU A 312 -17.12 2.93 21.67
N ILE A 313 -16.61 2.83 20.45
CA ILE A 313 -15.94 3.91 19.74
C ILE A 313 -16.70 4.20 18.44
N PRO A 314 -17.11 5.45 18.19
CA PRO A 314 -17.83 5.79 16.96
C PRO A 314 -16.99 5.54 15.69
N ASN A 315 -17.63 5.08 14.61
CA ASN A 315 -16.98 4.77 13.32
C ASN A 315 -16.49 6.00 12.52
N ASN A 316 -16.55 7.19 13.12
CA ASN A 316 -15.90 8.40 12.60
C ASN A 316 -14.59 8.73 13.33
N TYR A 317 -14.08 7.87 14.22
CA TYR A 317 -12.79 8.06 14.89
C TYR A 317 -11.75 7.04 14.46
N THR A 318 -10.48 7.43 14.47
CA THR A 318 -9.38 6.46 14.32
C THR A 318 -8.13 6.97 15.05
N ARG A 319 -7.17 6.08 15.33
CA ARG A 319 -5.93 6.47 15.99
C ARG A 319 -5.00 7.20 15.02
N ASN A 320 -4.37 8.26 15.48
CA ASN A 320 -3.29 8.95 14.77
C ASN A 320 -2.00 8.84 15.59
N ILE A 321 -1.11 7.94 15.17
CA ILE A 321 0.16 7.70 15.88
C ILE A 321 1.22 8.67 15.34
N VAL A 322 1.56 9.69 16.13
CA VAL A 322 2.60 10.67 15.84
C VAL A 322 3.54 10.76 17.05
N PHE A 323 4.83 10.48 16.86
CA PHE A 323 5.84 10.58 17.90
C PHE A 323 6.53 11.94 17.73
N ALA A 324 6.28 12.86 18.66
CA ALA A 324 6.91 14.19 18.63
C ALA A 324 8.44 14.12 18.88
N GLU A 325 8.89 13.13 19.65
CA GLU A 325 10.28 12.94 20.08
C GLU A 325 11.23 12.57 18.94
N ALA A 326 10.72 11.99 17.85
CA ALA A 326 11.51 11.71 16.66
C ALA A 326 12.05 13.00 15.99
N PHE A 327 11.47 14.16 16.33
CA PHE A 327 11.80 15.46 15.74
C PHE A 327 12.58 16.38 16.69
N SER A 328 12.63 16.10 17.99
CA SER A 328 13.39 16.91 18.97
C SER A 328 14.90 16.70 18.87
N ASP A 329 15.33 15.49 18.49
CA ASP A 329 16.75 15.17 18.31
C ASP A 329 17.35 15.81 17.04
N ILE A 330 16.51 16.17 16.06
CA ILE A 330 16.96 16.79 14.80
C ILE A 330 17.16 18.31 14.98
N LEU A 331 16.39 18.93 15.87
CA LEU A 331 16.48 20.38 16.15
C LEU A 331 17.58 20.74 17.15
N THR A 332 18.25 19.76 17.74
CA THR A 332 19.33 19.94 18.73
C THR A 332 20.71 19.50 18.24
N GLY A 333 20.84 19.13 16.95
CA GLY A 333 22.08 18.72 16.28
C GLY A 333 22.82 19.84 15.54
#